data_AF-A0A1E3VV54-F1
#
_entry.id   AF-A0A1E3VV54-F1
#
_cell.length_a   1.000
_cell.length_b   1.000
_cell.length_c   1.000
_cell.angle_alpha   90.00
_cell.angle_beta   90.00
_cell.angle_gamma   90.00
#
_symmetry.space_group_name_H-M   'P 1'
#
loop_
_entity.id
_entity.type
_entity.pdbx_description
1 polymer ?
#
loop_
_entity_poly.entity_id
_entity_poly.type
_entity_poly.pdbx_seq_one_letter_code
_entity_poly.pdbx_strand_id
1 'polypeptide(L)'
;MIVTICGAYRNAGDHLIGHRARELLRVHGFADIVTVDRKSIGPEHYDLFNKARAVLLCGGPAYQRGIYPTIYPLERERVTPPIVPYGLGWKWPATKDPETFQFTDEAAAFVSDIHQKIEFSSARDPLTVECLARFGVANVLMTGCPAWYDLESLEKPYAFRDDVRSIVLSMPAKMQPGTYELMAWLTKRFPKARRTLSFHHGLLPSWTPRGREIARDYLMFAGRAILNGWRVESLAESLPKLEALYGDSDLHIGYRVHAHLFCLSRRVSSILISEDSRGVGQAAALGATCLTIDRGTLSPIQNAVEAHFKSRGAEVAHSVETMRETYPTMQRFLATL
;
A
#
# COMPACT_ATOMS: atom_id res chain seq x y z
N MET A 1 -21.33 8.94 14.05
CA MET A 1 -20.86 7.71 13.39
C MET A 1 -20.28 7.97 12.01
N ILE A 2 -19.07 7.47 11.75
CA ILE A 2 -18.50 7.24 10.42
C ILE A 2 -18.41 5.73 10.21
N VAL A 3 -18.76 5.24 9.03
CA VAL A 3 -18.53 3.84 8.67
C VAL A 3 -17.36 3.75 7.71
N THR A 4 -16.39 2.88 8.01
CA THR A 4 -15.28 2.56 7.10
C THR A 4 -15.47 1.16 6.52
N ILE A 5 -15.47 1.03 5.21
CA ILE A 5 -15.48 -0.26 4.52
C ILE A 5 -14.04 -0.65 4.17
N CYS A 6 -13.57 -1.76 4.74
CA CYS A 6 -12.19 -2.25 4.60
C CYS A 6 -12.15 -3.65 3.97
N GLY A 7 -11.05 -3.97 3.29
CA GLY A 7 -10.80 -5.27 2.66
C GLY A 7 -9.55 -5.98 3.20
N ALA A 8 -9.30 -5.88 4.51
CA ALA A 8 -8.10 -6.43 5.15
C ALA A 8 -8.29 -7.91 5.54
N TYR A 9 -7.88 -8.80 4.65
CA TYR A 9 -7.91 -10.25 4.87
C TYR A 9 -6.51 -10.75 5.22
N ARG A 10 -5.83 -11.38 4.26
CA ARG A 10 -4.51 -11.97 4.47
C ARG A 10 -3.35 -11.01 4.44
N ASN A 11 -3.42 -9.97 3.61
CA ASN A 11 -2.29 -9.09 3.40
C ASN A 11 -2.09 -8.18 4.61
N ALA A 12 -0.93 -8.27 5.26
CA ALA A 12 -0.56 -7.42 6.40
C ALA A 12 -0.67 -5.91 6.10
N GLY A 13 -0.33 -5.50 4.88
CA GLY A 13 -0.42 -4.12 4.42
C GLY A 13 -1.84 -3.57 4.36
N ASP A 14 -2.85 -4.39 4.07
CA ASP A 14 -4.24 -3.94 4.06
C ASP A 14 -4.74 -3.64 5.49
N HIS A 15 -4.23 -4.36 6.49
CA HIS A 15 -4.49 -4.07 7.91
C HIS A 15 -3.87 -2.74 8.34
N LEU A 16 -2.65 -2.43 7.87
CA LEU A 16 -2.01 -1.14 8.11
C LEU A 16 -2.84 0.02 7.56
N ILE A 17 -3.35 -0.09 6.32
CA ILE A 17 -4.17 0.97 5.72
C ILE A 17 -5.40 1.25 6.59
N GLY A 18 -6.17 0.21 6.93
CA GLY A 18 -7.38 0.36 7.73
C GLY A 18 -7.08 0.93 9.12
N HIS A 19 -5.96 0.53 9.74
CA HIS A 19 -5.52 1.07 11.02
C HIS A 19 -5.23 2.57 10.93
N ARG A 20 -4.36 2.98 10.00
CA ARG A 20 -3.95 4.39 9.84
C ARG A 20 -5.10 5.30 9.41
N ALA A 21 -5.99 4.82 8.54
CA ALA A 21 -7.22 5.52 8.18
C ALA A 21 -8.07 5.86 9.41
N ARG A 22 -8.24 4.91 10.34
CA ARG A 22 -9.00 5.15 11.58
C ARG A 22 -8.28 6.07 12.54
N GLU A 23 -6.95 5.97 12.66
CA GLU A 23 -6.18 6.91 13.50
C GLU A 23 -6.36 8.35 13.03
N LEU A 24 -6.25 8.58 11.72
CA LEU A 24 -6.47 9.88 11.09
C LEU A 24 -7.88 10.43 11.35
N LEU A 25 -8.91 9.60 11.20
CA LEU A 25 -10.28 9.99 11.52
C LEU A 25 -10.45 10.39 13.00
N ARG A 26 -9.86 9.64 13.93
CA ARG A 26 -9.95 9.93 15.36
C ARG A 26 -9.31 11.26 15.72
N VAL A 27 -8.11 11.54 15.22
CA VAL A 27 -7.46 12.83 15.49
C VAL A 27 -8.15 14.01 14.82
N HIS A 28 -8.99 13.73 13.82
CA HIS A 28 -9.87 14.72 13.19
C HIS A 28 -11.24 14.83 13.89
N GLY A 29 -11.40 14.27 15.09
CA GLY A 29 -12.61 14.44 15.92
C GLY A 29 -13.70 13.40 15.71
N PHE A 30 -13.51 12.40 14.85
CA PHE A 30 -14.47 11.31 14.68
C PHE A 30 -14.24 10.23 15.76
N ALA A 31 -14.98 10.31 16.86
CA ALA A 31 -14.87 9.33 17.96
C ALA A 31 -15.59 8.00 17.68
N ASP A 32 -16.73 8.06 16.98
CA ASP A 32 -17.59 6.93 16.68
C ASP A 32 -17.36 6.43 15.25
N ILE A 33 -16.47 5.44 15.11
CA ILE A 33 -16.05 4.84 13.85
C ILE A 33 -16.34 3.33 13.86
N VAL A 34 -17.18 2.88 12.94
CA VAL A 34 -17.51 1.46 12.76
C VAL A 34 -16.85 0.92 11.51
N THR A 35 -16.09 -0.18 11.61
CA THR A 35 -15.49 -0.84 10.45
C THR A 35 -16.32 -2.03 10.01
N VAL A 36 -16.64 -2.07 8.72
CA VAL A 36 -17.34 -3.19 8.07
C VAL A 36 -16.39 -3.86 7.08
N ASP A 37 -16.33 -5.19 7.12
CA ASP A 37 -15.65 -5.96 6.08
C ASP A 37 -16.50 -5.98 4.81
N ARG A 38 -15.92 -5.50 3.70
CA ARG A 38 -16.59 -5.45 2.39
C ARG A 38 -17.13 -6.80 1.89
N LYS A 39 -16.58 -7.94 2.33
CA LYS A 39 -17.08 -9.28 1.96
C LYS A 39 -18.22 -9.78 2.83
N SER A 40 -18.45 -9.14 3.97
CA SER A 40 -19.51 -9.49 4.92
C SER A 40 -20.75 -8.62 4.77
N ILE A 41 -20.76 -7.67 3.82
CA ILE A 41 -21.89 -6.75 3.61
C ILE A 41 -23.16 -7.57 3.33
N GLY A 42 -24.17 -7.33 4.16
CA GLY A 42 -25.45 -8.00 4.17
C GLY A 42 -26.59 -7.03 4.53
N PRO A 43 -27.86 -7.48 4.52
CA PRO A 43 -29.03 -6.63 4.74
C PRO A 43 -28.95 -5.73 5.98
N GLU A 44 -28.43 -6.24 7.10
CA GLU A 44 -28.25 -5.55 8.38
C GLU A 44 -27.24 -4.40 8.32
N HIS A 45 -26.29 -4.45 7.39
CA HIS A 45 -25.27 -3.43 7.23
C HIS A 45 -25.84 -2.15 6.61
N TYR A 46 -26.91 -2.23 5.81
CA TYR A 46 -27.51 -1.03 5.22
C TYR A 46 -28.20 -0.15 6.26
N ASP A 47 -28.81 -0.74 7.29
CA ASP A 47 -29.36 0.02 8.42
C ASP A 47 -28.26 0.76 9.18
N LEU A 48 -27.08 0.14 9.32
CA LEU A 48 -25.90 0.76 9.89
C LEU A 48 -25.38 1.90 8.98
N PHE A 49 -25.26 1.64 7.68
CA PHE A 49 -24.79 2.64 6.72
C PHE A 49 -25.68 3.88 6.72
N ASN A 50 -27.00 3.72 6.76
CA ASN A 50 -27.95 4.84 6.72
C ASN A 50 -28.05 5.64 8.03
N LYS A 51 -27.45 5.14 9.12
CA LYS A 51 -27.26 5.90 10.36
C LYS A 51 -25.93 6.66 10.38
N ALA A 52 -25.03 6.40 9.43
CA ALA A 52 -23.73 7.04 9.36
C ALA A 52 -23.81 8.44 8.75
N ARG A 53 -22.87 9.31 9.12
CA ARG A 53 -22.66 10.59 8.43
C ARG A 53 -22.10 10.40 7.02
N ALA A 54 -21.19 9.44 6.87
CA ALA A 54 -20.59 9.05 5.60
C ALA A 54 -20.11 7.60 5.67
N VAL A 55 -20.03 6.97 4.49
CA VAL A 55 -19.47 5.62 4.31
C VAL A 55 -18.17 5.73 3.52
N LEU A 56 -17.04 5.46 4.17
CA LEU A 56 -15.71 5.64 3.59
C LEU A 56 -15.21 4.35 2.97
N LEU A 57 -14.86 4.38 1.68
CA LEU A 57 -14.20 3.29 0.98
C LEU A 57 -12.70 3.35 1.29
N CYS A 58 -12.24 2.56 2.25
CA CYS A 58 -10.89 2.68 2.78
C CYS A 58 -9.86 1.90 1.96
N GLY A 59 -9.01 2.65 1.28
CA GLY A 59 -7.71 2.24 0.76
C GLY A 59 -7.67 1.07 -0.21
N GLY A 60 -6.43 0.65 -0.47
CA GLY A 60 -6.12 -0.44 -1.39
C GLY A 60 -6.27 -0.05 -2.87
N PRO A 61 -5.90 -0.97 -3.79
CA PRO A 61 -6.01 -0.76 -5.22
C PRO A 61 -7.45 -0.96 -5.72
N ALA A 62 -8.39 -0.13 -5.30
CA ALA A 62 -9.81 -0.35 -5.58
C ALA A 62 -10.26 0.09 -6.98
N TYR A 63 -9.66 1.14 -7.56
CA TYR A 63 -9.98 1.56 -8.93
C TYR A 63 -9.39 0.55 -9.92
N GLN A 64 -10.20 -0.44 -10.22
CA GLN A 64 -10.02 -1.48 -11.21
C GLN A 64 -11.28 -1.52 -12.08
N ARG A 65 -11.22 -2.26 -13.20
CA ARG A 65 -12.33 -2.28 -14.18
C ARG A 65 -13.71 -2.50 -13.55
N GLY A 66 -13.81 -3.39 -12.56
CA GLY A 66 -15.03 -3.68 -11.81
C GLY A 66 -14.94 -3.24 -10.35
N ILE A 67 -14.59 -1.99 -10.05
CA ILE A 67 -14.63 -1.47 -8.67
C ILE A 67 -16.01 -1.74 -8.02
N TYR A 68 -17.06 -1.63 -8.81
CA TYR A 68 -18.43 -1.99 -8.47
C TYR A 68 -18.99 -2.94 -9.54
N PRO A 69 -19.75 -3.99 -9.17
CA PRO A 69 -19.98 -4.47 -7.80
C PRO A 69 -18.88 -5.43 -7.29
N THR A 70 -17.79 -5.66 -8.04
CA THR A 70 -16.83 -6.74 -7.71
C THR A 70 -15.94 -6.42 -6.50
N ILE A 71 -15.31 -5.24 -6.46
CA ILE A 71 -14.42 -4.87 -5.34
C ILE A 71 -15.24 -4.44 -4.13
N TYR A 72 -16.31 -3.68 -4.34
CA TYR A 72 -17.28 -3.29 -3.33
C TYR A 72 -18.66 -3.89 -3.68
N PRO A 73 -19.00 -5.07 -3.14
CA PRO A 73 -20.27 -5.74 -3.39
C PRO A 73 -21.36 -5.16 -2.48
N LEU A 74 -21.65 -3.87 -2.66
CA LEU A 74 -22.74 -3.17 -1.98
C LEU A 74 -23.88 -2.89 -2.96
N GLU A 75 -25.09 -2.67 -2.45
CA GLU A 75 -26.23 -2.18 -3.22
C GLU A 75 -26.27 -0.66 -3.08
N ARG A 76 -25.80 0.05 -4.12
CA ARG A 76 -25.57 1.49 -4.06
C ARG A 76 -26.84 2.25 -3.68
N GLU A 77 -27.98 1.81 -4.18
CA GLU A 77 -29.29 2.45 -4.03
C GLU A 77 -29.80 2.38 -2.58
N ARG A 78 -29.30 1.43 -1.78
CA ARG A 78 -29.66 1.25 -0.38
C ARG A 78 -28.84 2.08 0.59
N VAL A 79 -27.86 2.87 0.09
CA VAL A 79 -27.00 3.74 0.89
C VAL A 79 -27.34 5.21 0.61
N THR A 80 -27.98 5.86 1.58
CA THR A 80 -28.37 7.27 1.50
C THR A 80 -27.21 8.23 1.77
N PRO A 81 -26.37 8.04 2.81
CA PRO A 81 -25.25 8.95 3.07
C PRO A 81 -24.20 8.92 1.94
N PRO A 82 -23.35 9.96 1.85
CA PRO A 82 -22.28 10.00 0.86
C PRO A 82 -21.32 8.81 1.04
N ILE A 83 -20.97 8.19 -0.09
CA ILE A 83 -19.91 7.18 -0.17
C ILE A 83 -18.63 7.89 -0.60
N VAL A 84 -17.63 7.94 0.28
CA VAL A 84 -16.43 8.77 0.09
C VAL A 84 -15.20 7.88 -0.13
N PRO A 85 -14.53 7.94 -1.30
CA PRO A 85 -13.22 7.31 -1.49
C PRO A 85 -12.18 7.88 -0.53
N TYR A 86 -11.51 7.01 0.22
CA TYR A 86 -10.50 7.41 1.20
C TYR A 86 -9.16 6.70 0.93
N GLY A 87 -8.24 7.41 0.29
CA GLY A 87 -6.90 6.92 -0.04
C GLY A 87 -6.90 5.79 -1.05
N LEU A 88 -7.89 5.75 -1.94
CA LEU A 88 -8.00 4.71 -2.95
C LEU A 88 -6.89 4.87 -4.00
N GLY A 89 -6.48 3.73 -4.56
CA GLY A 89 -5.53 3.71 -5.66
C GLY A 89 -6.03 2.95 -6.87
N TRP A 90 -5.49 3.32 -8.01
CA TRP A 90 -5.65 2.62 -9.27
C TRP A 90 -4.73 1.41 -9.36
N LYS A 91 -5.20 0.39 -10.08
CA LYS A 91 -4.39 -0.78 -10.41
C LYS A 91 -4.63 -1.21 -11.84
N TRP A 92 -3.53 -1.16 -12.58
CA TRP A 92 -3.36 -1.65 -13.93
C TRP A 92 -2.04 -2.42 -14.09
N PRO A 93 -1.99 -3.46 -14.93
CA PRO A 93 -0.74 -4.14 -15.23
C PRO A 93 0.27 -3.15 -15.83
N ALA A 94 1.51 -3.15 -15.34
CA ALA A 94 2.57 -2.27 -15.86
C ALA A 94 2.92 -2.56 -17.34
N THR A 95 2.54 -3.71 -17.87
CA THR A 95 2.74 -4.10 -19.28
C THR A 95 1.68 -3.57 -20.24
N LYS A 96 0.62 -2.94 -19.72
CA LYS A 96 -0.47 -2.39 -20.53
C LYS A 96 -0.40 -0.87 -20.54
N ASP A 97 -0.74 -0.30 -21.69
CA ASP A 97 -0.90 1.14 -21.83
C ASP A 97 -1.99 1.65 -20.86
N PRO A 98 -1.68 2.62 -19.97
CA PRO A 98 -2.65 3.28 -19.13
C PRO A 98 -3.89 3.80 -19.86
N GLU A 99 -3.75 4.27 -21.10
CA GLU A 99 -4.85 4.84 -21.92
C GLU A 99 -5.89 3.79 -22.34
N THR A 100 -5.52 2.51 -22.29
CA THR A 100 -6.43 1.40 -22.62
C THR A 100 -7.31 0.97 -21.45
N PHE A 101 -7.15 1.58 -20.27
CA PHE A 101 -7.99 1.26 -19.11
C PHE A 101 -9.42 1.77 -19.31
N GLN A 102 -10.39 0.89 -19.09
CA GLN A 102 -11.81 1.21 -19.12
C GLN A 102 -12.52 0.51 -17.96
N PHE A 103 -13.35 1.27 -17.23
CA PHE A 103 -14.32 0.71 -16.30
C PHE A 103 -15.37 -0.13 -17.06
N THR A 104 -16.03 -1.05 -16.38
CA THR A 104 -17.33 -1.56 -16.88
C THR A 104 -18.38 -0.46 -16.75
N ASP A 105 -19.51 -0.60 -17.44
CA ASP A 105 -20.56 0.42 -17.42
C ASP A 105 -21.09 0.66 -16.00
N GLU A 106 -21.27 -0.41 -15.21
CA GLU A 106 -21.71 -0.31 -13.81
C GLU A 106 -20.66 0.36 -12.92
N ALA A 107 -19.38 0.06 -13.15
CA ALA A 107 -18.28 0.68 -12.44
C ALA A 107 -18.15 2.18 -12.79
N ALA A 108 -18.32 2.55 -14.06
CA ALA A 108 -18.30 3.94 -14.51
C ALA A 108 -19.47 4.72 -13.91
N ALA A 109 -20.68 4.16 -13.94
CA ALA A 109 -21.87 4.75 -13.32
C ALA A 109 -21.68 4.94 -11.81
N PHE A 110 -21.17 3.93 -11.11
CA PHE A 110 -20.87 4.00 -9.68
C PHE A 110 -19.82 5.07 -9.36
N VAL A 111 -18.71 5.10 -10.10
CA VAL A 111 -17.65 6.10 -9.90
C VAL A 111 -18.20 7.50 -10.14
N SER A 112 -18.94 7.72 -11.22
CA SER A 112 -19.56 9.02 -11.49
C SER A 112 -20.51 9.44 -10.36
N ASP A 113 -21.40 8.54 -9.94
CA ASP A 113 -22.41 8.81 -8.93
C ASP A 113 -21.81 9.21 -7.56
N ILE A 114 -20.83 8.45 -7.06
CA ILE A 114 -20.25 8.75 -5.74
C ILE A 114 -19.45 10.07 -5.74
N HIS A 115 -18.78 10.40 -6.85
CA HIS A 115 -17.96 11.62 -6.91
C HIS A 115 -18.80 12.89 -7.09
N GLN A 116 -19.97 12.81 -7.75
CA GLN A 116 -20.89 13.96 -7.86
C GLN A 116 -21.55 14.36 -6.53
N LYS A 117 -21.52 13.47 -5.53
CA LYS A 117 -22.20 13.63 -4.23
C LYS A 117 -21.28 14.02 -3.08
N ILE A 118 -20.01 14.33 -3.37
CA ILE A 118 -18.99 14.65 -2.38
C ILE A 118 -18.22 15.90 -2.81
N GLU A 119 -17.69 16.64 -1.84
CA GLU A 119 -16.84 17.80 -2.16
C GLU A 119 -15.50 17.35 -2.73
N PHE A 120 -14.79 16.46 -2.03
CA PHE A 120 -13.53 15.88 -2.50
C PHE A 120 -13.48 14.36 -2.31
N SER A 121 -12.85 13.71 -3.27
CA SER A 121 -12.36 12.34 -3.21
C SER A 121 -10.88 12.33 -2.82
N SER A 122 -10.44 11.27 -2.15
CA SER A 122 -9.03 11.10 -1.76
C SER A 122 -8.36 9.99 -2.57
N ALA A 123 -7.31 10.37 -3.31
CA ALA A 123 -6.46 9.47 -4.07
C ALA A 123 -5.05 9.40 -3.48
N ARG A 124 -4.44 8.22 -3.54
CA ARG A 124 -3.15 7.97 -2.88
C ARG A 124 -1.91 8.24 -3.74
N ASP A 125 -2.08 8.45 -5.04
CA ASP A 125 -0.99 8.67 -6.00
C ASP A 125 -1.47 9.48 -7.23
N PRO A 126 -0.57 10.19 -7.93
CA PRO A 126 -0.90 10.97 -9.13
C PRO A 126 -1.55 10.14 -10.25
N LEU A 127 -1.09 8.91 -10.46
CA LEU A 127 -1.64 8.02 -11.49
C LEU A 127 -3.13 7.72 -11.27
N THR A 128 -3.55 7.64 -10.01
CA THR A 128 -4.96 7.49 -9.66
C THR A 128 -5.75 8.76 -9.96
N VAL A 129 -5.18 9.94 -9.68
CA VAL A 129 -5.80 11.24 -10.01
C VAL A 129 -5.98 11.38 -11.52
N GLU A 130 -4.94 11.10 -12.29
CA GLU A 130 -4.96 11.11 -13.76
C GLU A 130 -5.97 10.11 -14.31
N CYS A 131 -6.00 8.89 -13.76
CA CYS A 131 -6.98 7.89 -14.15
C CYS A 131 -8.41 8.40 -13.97
N LEU A 132 -8.73 8.99 -12.81
CA LEU A 132 -10.07 9.52 -12.51
C LEU A 132 -10.42 10.73 -13.39
N ALA A 133 -9.45 11.62 -13.65
CA ALA A 133 -9.65 12.77 -14.53
C ALA A 133 -10.10 12.37 -15.94
N ARG A 134 -9.57 11.26 -16.49
CA ARG A 134 -10.00 10.72 -17.80
C ARG A 134 -11.45 10.26 -17.84
N PHE A 135 -12.06 9.98 -16.68
CA PHE A 135 -13.49 9.66 -16.56
C PHE A 135 -14.32 10.84 -16.06
N GLY A 136 -13.81 12.08 -16.21
CA GLY A 136 -14.55 13.30 -15.88
C GLY A 136 -14.64 13.60 -14.38
N VAL A 137 -13.89 12.89 -13.54
CA VAL A 137 -13.84 13.13 -12.10
C VAL A 137 -12.75 14.15 -11.79
N ALA A 138 -13.15 15.39 -11.49
CA ALA A 138 -12.22 16.50 -11.26
C ALA A 138 -11.99 16.83 -9.78
N ASN A 139 -12.86 16.37 -8.88
CA ASN A 139 -12.83 16.70 -7.45
C ASN A 139 -11.98 15.71 -6.64
N VAL A 140 -10.74 15.47 -7.07
CA VAL A 140 -9.83 14.50 -6.43
C VAL A 140 -8.63 15.22 -5.83
N LEU A 141 -8.41 15.02 -4.53
CA LEU A 141 -7.20 15.46 -3.84
C LEU A 141 -6.16 14.33 -3.82
N MET A 142 -4.92 14.64 -4.19
CA MET A 142 -3.77 13.74 -3.96
C MET A 142 -3.37 13.84 -2.50
N THR A 143 -3.99 13.01 -1.66
CA THR A 143 -3.79 13.02 -0.21
C THR A 143 -2.72 12.04 0.25
N GLY A 144 -2.10 11.28 -0.66
CA GLY A 144 -1.31 10.11 -0.28
C GLY A 144 -2.14 8.97 0.32
N CYS A 145 -1.50 7.84 0.57
CA CYS A 145 -2.14 6.71 1.26
C CYS A 145 -2.25 7.03 2.75
N PRO A 146 -3.33 6.64 3.47
CA PRO A 146 -3.39 6.75 4.93
C PRO A 146 -2.15 6.17 5.63
N ALA A 147 -1.52 5.14 5.05
CA ALA A 147 -0.29 4.53 5.56
C ALA A 147 0.96 5.44 5.55
N TRP A 148 0.92 6.61 4.92
CA TRP A 148 1.98 7.62 4.97
C TRP A 148 2.09 8.26 6.36
N TYR A 149 0.98 8.30 7.10
CA TYR A 149 0.82 9.16 8.26
C TYR A 149 0.91 8.36 9.56
N ASP A 150 2.12 8.08 10.01
CA ASP A 150 2.39 7.72 11.42
C ASP A 150 2.46 9.00 12.23
N LEU A 151 1.39 9.33 12.96
CA LEU A 151 1.27 10.62 13.66
C LEU A 151 2.36 10.84 14.71
N GLU A 152 2.88 9.77 15.30
CA GLU A 152 4.00 9.84 16.25
C GLU A 152 5.33 10.22 15.60
N SER A 153 5.50 9.96 14.31
CA SER A 153 6.74 10.20 13.58
C SER A 153 6.62 11.28 12.52
N LEU A 154 5.42 11.78 12.25
CA LEU A 154 5.14 12.72 11.15
C LEU A 154 6.07 13.94 11.17
N GLU A 155 6.23 14.56 12.34
CA GLU A 155 7.09 15.74 12.51
C GLU A 155 8.58 15.40 12.73
N LYS A 156 8.91 14.12 12.90
CA LYS A 156 10.31 13.70 13.09
C LYS A 156 11.06 13.76 11.76
N PRO A 157 12.31 14.27 11.75
CA PRO A 157 13.16 14.20 10.57
C PRO A 157 13.60 12.76 10.30
N TYR A 158 13.92 12.47 9.05
CA TYR A 158 14.63 11.25 8.72
C TYR A 158 16.09 11.34 9.16
N ALA A 159 16.61 10.26 9.75
CA ALA A 159 17.99 10.14 10.17
C ALA A 159 18.64 8.93 9.50
N PHE A 160 19.61 9.21 8.61
CA PHE A 160 20.35 8.16 7.92
C PHE A 160 21.20 7.32 8.87
N ARG A 161 21.19 6.01 8.65
CA ARG A 161 22.04 5.03 9.35
C ARG A 161 23.01 4.40 8.35
N ASP A 162 24.30 4.54 8.63
CA ASP A 162 25.38 3.94 7.83
C ASP A 162 25.62 2.45 8.21
N ASP A 163 25.52 2.14 9.50
CA ASP A 163 25.67 0.78 10.03
C ASP A 163 24.34 0.00 9.97
N VAL A 164 24.11 -0.69 8.84
CA VAL A 164 22.94 -1.57 8.67
C VAL A 164 23.15 -2.89 9.40
N ARG A 165 22.52 -3.03 10.56
CA ARG A 165 22.54 -4.25 11.38
C ARG A 165 21.38 -5.19 11.08
N SER A 166 20.32 -4.66 10.48
CA SER A 166 19.13 -5.43 10.15
C SER A 166 18.54 -5.01 8.81
N ILE A 167 18.26 -6.00 7.96
CA ILE A 167 17.67 -5.79 6.65
C ILE A 167 16.48 -6.72 6.45
N VAL A 168 15.40 -6.16 5.92
CA VAL A 168 14.20 -6.92 5.55
C VAL A 168 14.04 -6.89 4.03
N LEU A 169 13.96 -8.08 3.42
CA LEU A 169 13.56 -8.25 2.03
C LEU A 169 12.07 -8.64 1.98
N SER A 170 11.21 -7.73 1.52
CA SER A 170 9.78 -8.03 1.39
C SER A 170 9.48 -8.77 0.09
N MET A 171 8.96 -9.99 0.18
CA MET A 171 8.79 -10.89 -0.97
C MET A 171 7.65 -10.44 -1.90
N PRO A 172 7.79 -10.59 -3.22
CA PRO A 172 6.76 -10.19 -4.20
C PRO A 172 5.48 -11.01 -4.09
N ALA A 173 4.36 -10.53 -4.66
CA ALA A 173 3.07 -11.24 -4.67
C ALA A 173 3.12 -12.57 -5.43
N LYS A 174 3.95 -12.63 -6.46
CA LYS A 174 4.35 -13.83 -7.18
C LYS A 174 5.86 -13.76 -7.33
N MET A 175 6.56 -14.89 -7.28
CA MET A 175 8.01 -14.90 -7.51
C MET A 175 8.35 -14.18 -8.83
N GLN A 176 9.26 -13.20 -8.76
CA GLN A 176 9.71 -12.43 -9.91
C GLN A 176 11.10 -12.92 -10.34
N PRO A 177 11.45 -12.82 -11.64
CA PRO A 177 12.83 -13.00 -12.09
C PRO A 177 13.79 -12.12 -11.29
N GLY A 178 15.02 -12.59 -11.04
CA GLY A 178 16.03 -11.83 -10.29
C GLY A 178 15.91 -11.87 -8.77
N THR A 179 14.83 -12.43 -8.20
CA THR A 179 14.63 -12.42 -6.73
C THR A 179 15.69 -13.23 -5.98
N TYR A 180 16.16 -14.35 -6.55
CA TYR A 180 17.24 -15.16 -5.95
C TYR A 180 18.58 -14.45 -6.00
N GLU A 181 18.88 -13.85 -7.14
CA GLU A 181 20.09 -13.08 -7.41
C GLU A 181 20.14 -11.86 -6.49
N LEU A 182 18.99 -11.21 -6.24
CA LEU A 182 18.88 -10.09 -5.32
C LEU A 182 19.20 -10.54 -3.89
N MET A 183 18.60 -11.64 -3.42
CA MET A 183 18.89 -12.20 -2.10
C MET A 183 20.38 -12.55 -1.97
N ALA A 184 20.98 -13.19 -2.98
CA ALA A 184 22.40 -13.53 -2.99
C ALA A 184 23.29 -12.28 -2.93
N TRP A 185 22.97 -11.25 -3.71
CA TRP A 185 23.69 -9.98 -3.70
C TRP A 185 23.58 -9.28 -2.34
N LEU A 186 22.37 -9.19 -1.76
CA LEU A 186 22.17 -8.61 -0.43
C LEU A 186 22.90 -9.38 0.66
N THR A 187 22.97 -10.71 0.55
CA THR A 187 23.73 -11.57 1.46
C THR A 187 25.22 -11.20 1.44
N LYS A 188 25.79 -10.98 0.25
CA LYS A 188 27.18 -10.56 0.08
C LYS A 188 27.42 -9.12 0.53
N ARG A 189 26.50 -8.20 0.23
CA ARG A 189 26.63 -6.77 0.53
C ARG A 189 26.48 -6.44 2.02
N PHE A 190 25.66 -7.21 2.73
CA PHE A 190 25.39 -7.06 4.16
C PHE A 190 25.66 -8.37 4.91
N PRO A 191 26.93 -8.81 4.99
CA PRO A 191 27.27 -10.14 5.53
C PRO A 191 27.05 -10.23 7.05
N LYS A 192 27.12 -9.11 7.76
CA LYS A 192 26.95 -9.03 9.23
C LYS A 192 25.53 -8.68 9.68
N ALA A 193 24.66 -8.28 8.75
CA ALA A 193 23.30 -7.87 9.10
C ALA A 193 22.42 -9.09 9.40
N ARG A 194 21.50 -8.93 10.35
CA ARG A 194 20.35 -9.82 10.51
C ARG A 194 19.44 -9.63 9.30
N ARG A 195 19.38 -10.64 8.43
CA ARG A 195 18.60 -10.62 7.19
C ARG A 195 17.29 -11.39 7.37
N THR A 196 16.17 -10.77 7.03
CA THR A 196 14.83 -11.37 7.18
C THR A 196 14.04 -11.29 5.88
N LEU A 197 13.47 -12.41 5.45
CA LEU A 197 12.45 -12.43 4.40
C LEU A 197 11.08 -12.24 5.02
N SER A 198 10.24 -11.38 4.45
CA SER A 198 8.88 -11.19 4.92
C SER A 198 7.83 -11.59 3.88
N PHE A 199 6.88 -12.42 4.26
CA PHE A 199 5.77 -12.88 3.43
C PHE A 199 4.45 -12.26 3.91
N HIS A 200 3.96 -11.24 3.19
CA HIS A 200 2.80 -10.43 3.59
C HIS A 200 1.45 -11.17 3.53
N HIS A 201 1.33 -12.18 2.68
CA HIS A 201 0.18 -13.10 2.63
C HIS A 201 0.48 -14.43 3.35
N GLY A 202 1.65 -14.53 3.98
CA GLY A 202 2.20 -15.76 4.53
C GLY A 202 2.77 -16.71 3.47
N LEU A 203 3.36 -17.80 3.95
CA LEU A 203 3.98 -18.84 3.12
C LEU A 203 2.95 -19.67 2.34
N LEU A 204 1.70 -19.70 2.82
CA LEU A 204 0.57 -20.39 2.21
C LEU A 204 -0.52 -19.37 1.86
N PRO A 205 -0.36 -18.57 0.78
CA PRO A 205 -1.19 -17.40 0.54
C PRO A 205 -2.67 -17.73 0.26
N SER A 206 -2.95 -18.87 -0.38
CA SER A 206 -4.30 -19.34 -0.70
C SER A 206 -4.36 -20.85 -0.88
N TRP A 207 -5.53 -21.44 -0.66
CA TRP A 207 -5.82 -22.87 -0.84
C TRP A 207 -6.21 -23.26 -2.28
N THR A 208 -6.30 -22.29 -3.19
CA THR A 208 -6.59 -22.55 -4.62
C THR A 208 -5.40 -23.25 -5.31
N PRO A 209 -5.60 -23.92 -6.47
CA PRO A 209 -4.49 -24.55 -7.20
C PRO A 209 -3.33 -23.58 -7.48
N ARG A 210 -3.65 -22.37 -7.97
CA ARG A 210 -2.68 -21.28 -8.16
C ARG A 210 -2.03 -20.81 -6.86
N GLY A 211 -2.79 -20.81 -5.75
CA GLY A 211 -2.25 -20.51 -4.43
C GLY A 211 -1.21 -21.52 -3.96
N ARG A 212 -1.43 -22.81 -4.25
CA ARG A 212 -0.47 -23.90 -3.95
C ARG A 212 0.80 -23.81 -4.79
N GLU A 213 0.71 -23.41 -6.06
CA GLU A 213 1.89 -23.13 -6.88
C GLU A 213 2.76 -22.02 -6.28
N ILE A 214 2.14 -20.89 -5.92
CA ILE A 214 2.85 -19.78 -5.28
C ILE A 214 3.46 -20.23 -3.94
N ALA A 215 2.72 -21.02 -3.15
CA ALA A 215 3.22 -21.55 -1.89
C ALA A 215 4.47 -22.43 -2.10
N ARG A 216 4.47 -23.29 -3.12
CA ARG A 216 5.64 -24.12 -3.45
C ARG A 216 6.85 -23.23 -3.75
N ASP A 217 6.70 -22.21 -4.58
CA ASP A 217 7.78 -21.28 -4.92
C ASP A 217 8.29 -20.53 -3.68
N TYR A 218 7.37 -20.08 -2.81
CA TYR A 218 7.71 -19.44 -1.53
C TYR A 218 8.45 -20.36 -0.58
N LEU A 219 8.02 -21.61 -0.42
CA LEU A 219 8.67 -22.59 0.45
C LEU A 219 10.06 -22.97 -0.06
N MET A 220 10.23 -23.17 -1.37
CA MET A 220 11.55 -23.40 -1.97
C MET A 220 12.50 -22.22 -1.74
N PHE A 221 12.00 -20.99 -1.97
CA PHE A 221 12.79 -19.78 -1.74
C PHE A 221 13.15 -19.61 -0.26
N ALA A 222 12.18 -19.78 0.65
CA ALA A 222 12.39 -19.71 2.09
C ALA A 222 13.42 -20.73 2.57
N GLY A 223 13.35 -21.97 2.09
CA GLY A 223 14.35 -23.00 2.40
C GLY A 223 15.75 -22.59 1.94
N ARG A 224 15.88 -22.08 0.70
CA ARG A 224 17.17 -21.57 0.20
C ARG A 224 17.68 -20.38 1.03
N ALA A 225 16.80 -19.49 1.44
CA ALA A 225 17.16 -18.33 2.25
C ALA A 225 17.66 -18.73 3.64
N ILE A 226 17.00 -19.68 4.30
CA ILE A 226 17.42 -20.25 5.59
C ILE A 226 18.83 -20.85 5.47
N LEU A 227 19.09 -21.61 4.40
CA LEU A 227 20.43 -22.15 4.12
C LEU A 227 21.50 -21.07 3.89
N ASN A 228 21.09 -19.84 3.54
CA ASN A 228 21.97 -18.68 3.39
C ASN A 228 21.92 -17.74 4.63
N GLY A 229 21.42 -18.22 5.77
CA GLY A 229 21.38 -17.49 7.02
C GLY A 229 20.35 -16.36 7.08
N TRP A 230 19.26 -16.46 6.32
CA TRP A 230 18.11 -15.57 6.44
C TRP A 230 17.08 -16.13 7.42
N ARG A 231 16.43 -15.23 8.16
CA ARG A 231 15.19 -15.52 8.88
C ARG A 231 14.01 -15.41 7.93
N VAL A 232 12.91 -16.09 8.24
CA VAL A 232 11.69 -16.07 7.43
C VAL A 232 10.51 -15.74 8.34
N GLU A 233 9.80 -14.67 8.01
CA GLU A 233 8.65 -14.18 8.78
C GLU A 233 7.39 -14.18 7.92
N SER A 234 6.32 -14.76 8.47
CA SER A 234 4.98 -14.72 7.90
C SER A 234 4.15 -13.66 8.61
N LEU A 235 3.75 -12.63 7.86
CA LEU A 235 2.99 -11.48 8.40
C LEU A 235 1.48 -11.61 8.16
N ALA A 236 1.03 -12.74 7.60
CA ALA A 236 -0.37 -12.93 7.23
C ALA A 236 -1.31 -12.52 8.37
N GLU A 237 -2.30 -11.69 8.04
CA GLU A 237 -3.39 -11.29 8.94
C GLU A 237 -2.92 -10.56 10.21
N SER A 238 -1.68 -10.02 10.25
CA SER A 238 -1.11 -9.46 11.48
C SER A 238 -0.39 -8.13 11.29
N LEU A 239 -1.07 -7.05 11.67
CA LEU A 239 -0.45 -5.73 11.80
C LEU A 239 0.65 -5.70 12.88
N PRO A 240 0.48 -6.26 14.09
CA PRO A 240 1.53 -6.24 15.11
C PRO A 240 2.85 -6.90 14.66
N LYS A 241 2.78 -7.99 13.88
CA LYS A 241 3.98 -8.62 13.30
C LYS A 241 4.65 -7.73 12.26
N LEU A 242 3.87 -7.02 11.45
CA LEU A 242 4.40 -6.05 10.48
C LEU A 242 5.12 -4.93 11.21
N GLU A 243 4.48 -4.36 12.25
CA GLU A 243 5.04 -3.26 13.04
C GLU A 243 6.33 -3.67 13.74
N ALA A 244 6.35 -4.82 14.40
CA ALA A 244 7.52 -5.35 15.07
C ALA A 244 8.67 -5.61 14.08
N LEU A 245 8.41 -6.25 12.93
CA LEU A 245 9.46 -6.59 11.98
C LEU A 245 10.12 -5.35 11.36
N TYR A 246 9.32 -4.41 10.87
CA TYR A 246 9.85 -3.24 10.15
C TYR A 246 10.27 -2.12 11.09
N GLY A 247 9.63 -1.96 12.25
CA GLY A 247 10.01 -0.96 13.25
C GLY A 247 11.41 -1.19 13.82
N ASP A 248 11.85 -2.46 13.87
CA ASP A 248 13.18 -2.87 14.34
C ASP A 248 14.21 -3.02 13.20
N SER A 249 13.85 -2.65 11.97
CA SER A 249 14.72 -2.78 10.80
C SER A 249 15.50 -1.49 10.52
N ASP A 250 16.73 -1.61 10.01
CA ASP A 250 17.53 -0.44 9.58
C ASP A 250 17.31 -0.14 8.10
N LEU A 251 17.03 -1.17 7.30
CA LEU A 251 16.81 -1.06 5.87
C LEU A 251 15.75 -2.05 5.39
N HIS A 252 14.75 -1.54 4.68
CA HIS A 252 13.82 -2.36 3.91
C HIS A 252 14.11 -2.25 2.41
N ILE A 253 14.20 -3.40 1.73
CA ILE A 253 14.21 -3.47 0.28
C ILE A 253 13.12 -4.46 -0.13
N GLY A 254 12.32 -4.18 -1.14
CA GLY A 254 11.44 -5.23 -1.66
C GLY A 254 10.20 -4.73 -2.37
N TYR A 255 9.25 -5.63 -2.54
CA TYR A 255 8.18 -5.50 -3.52
C TYR A 255 6.85 -5.02 -2.91
N ARG A 256 6.78 -4.93 -1.58
CA ARG A 256 5.52 -4.60 -0.87
C ARG A 256 5.42 -3.12 -0.60
N VAL A 257 4.51 -2.46 -1.34
CA VAL A 257 4.16 -1.05 -1.16
C VAL A 257 3.93 -0.69 0.31
N HIS A 258 3.07 -1.41 1.03
CA HIS A 258 2.77 -1.05 2.42
C HIS A 258 3.91 -1.36 3.41
N ALA A 259 4.85 -2.23 3.09
CA ALA A 259 6.09 -2.34 3.86
C ALA A 259 6.94 -1.08 3.67
N HIS A 260 7.09 -0.64 2.42
CA HIS A 260 7.80 0.58 2.08
C HIS A 260 7.19 1.81 2.75
N LEU A 261 5.87 2.00 2.63
CA LEU A 261 5.15 3.11 3.26
C LEU A 261 5.25 3.09 4.79
N PHE A 262 5.15 1.91 5.41
CA PHE A 262 5.37 1.77 6.85
C PHE A 262 6.78 2.21 7.25
N CYS A 263 7.80 1.77 6.53
CA CYS A 263 9.18 2.14 6.83
C CYS A 263 9.36 3.65 6.73
N LEU A 264 8.93 4.27 5.63
CA LEU A 264 9.03 5.72 5.44
C LEU A 264 8.26 6.51 6.50
N SER A 265 7.02 6.10 6.83
CA SER A 265 6.23 6.77 7.86
C SER A 265 6.88 6.68 9.24
N ARG A 266 7.63 5.59 9.51
CA ARG A 266 8.44 5.38 10.72
C ARG A 266 9.88 5.90 10.61
N ARG A 267 10.24 6.61 9.54
CA ARG A 267 11.57 7.17 9.29
C ARG A 267 12.68 6.12 9.13
N VAL A 268 12.31 4.91 8.72
CA VAL A 268 13.21 3.80 8.39
C VAL A 268 13.55 3.83 6.89
N SER A 269 14.83 3.61 6.56
CA SER A 269 15.29 3.55 5.17
C SER A 269 14.55 2.50 4.38
N SER A 270 14.05 2.86 3.19
CA SER A 270 13.35 1.91 2.35
C SER A 270 13.51 2.15 0.86
N ILE A 271 13.69 1.06 0.11
CA ILE A 271 13.75 1.02 -1.35
C ILE A 271 12.64 0.10 -1.88
N LEU A 272 11.74 0.63 -2.70
CA LEU A 272 10.63 -0.10 -3.30
C LEU A 272 10.99 -0.65 -4.68
N ILE A 273 10.66 -1.91 -4.93
CA ILE A 273 10.71 -2.54 -6.24
C ILE A 273 9.27 -2.69 -6.73
N SER A 274 8.90 -1.95 -7.78
CA SER A 274 7.55 -1.90 -8.33
C SER A 274 7.19 -3.16 -9.10
N GLU A 275 6.16 -3.89 -8.65
CA GLU A 275 5.60 -5.05 -9.37
C GLU A 275 4.55 -4.64 -10.42
N ASP A 276 3.85 -3.54 -10.18
CA ASP A 276 2.78 -3.03 -11.02
C ASP A 276 2.58 -1.51 -10.77
N SER A 277 1.55 -0.94 -11.40
CA SER A 277 1.16 0.47 -11.28
C SER A 277 1.04 0.98 -9.83
N ARG A 278 0.78 0.11 -8.84
CA ARG A 278 0.71 0.53 -7.44
C ARG A 278 2.06 1.00 -6.93
N GLY A 279 3.13 0.28 -7.29
CA GLY A 279 4.50 0.67 -6.93
C GLY A 279 4.95 1.89 -7.72
N VAL A 280 4.64 1.92 -9.02
CA VAL A 280 4.94 3.06 -9.91
C VAL A 280 4.29 4.34 -9.39
N GLY A 281 3.00 4.28 -9.04
CA GLY A 281 2.25 5.41 -8.53
C GLY A 281 2.81 5.93 -7.21
N GLN A 282 3.22 5.05 -6.30
CA GLN A 282 3.84 5.49 -5.03
C GLN A 282 5.24 6.05 -5.23
N ALA A 283 6.05 5.49 -6.13
CA ALA A 283 7.34 6.07 -6.46
C ALA A 283 7.18 7.51 -7.03
N ALA A 284 6.23 7.70 -7.95
CA ALA A 284 5.91 9.02 -8.49
C ALA A 284 5.39 9.98 -7.41
N ALA A 285 4.48 9.51 -6.54
CA ALA A 285 3.91 10.31 -5.46
C ALA A 285 4.95 10.78 -4.43
N LEU A 286 6.01 10.00 -4.21
CA LEU A 286 7.05 10.26 -3.21
C LEU A 286 8.31 10.91 -3.80
N GLY A 287 8.34 11.18 -5.10
CA GLY A 287 9.53 11.68 -5.79
C GLY A 287 10.70 10.68 -5.77
N ALA A 288 10.40 9.39 -5.69
CA ALA A 288 11.39 8.32 -5.63
C ALA A 288 11.63 7.69 -7.01
N THR A 289 12.81 7.12 -7.20
CA THR A 289 13.15 6.38 -8.42
C THR A 289 12.21 5.18 -8.58
N CYS A 290 11.54 5.08 -9.73
CA CYS A 290 10.75 3.89 -10.05
C CYS A 290 11.69 2.73 -10.43
N LEU A 291 11.82 1.77 -9.53
CA LEU A 291 12.64 0.58 -9.76
C LEU A 291 11.75 -0.60 -10.15
N THR A 292 12.12 -1.30 -11.21
CA THR A 292 11.52 -2.57 -11.62
C THR A 292 12.62 -3.58 -11.89
N ILE A 293 12.30 -4.87 -11.85
CA ILE A 293 13.20 -5.90 -12.38
C ILE A 293 12.72 -6.23 -13.78
N ASP A 294 13.17 -5.44 -14.76
CA ASP A 294 12.97 -5.77 -16.16
C ASP A 294 13.97 -6.83 -16.61
N ARG A 295 13.47 -7.89 -17.23
CA ARG A 295 14.27 -9.00 -17.81
C ARG A 295 15.32 -9.61 -16.88
N GLY A 296 15.12 -9.57 -15.56
CA GLY A 296 16.04 -10.12 -14.57
C GLY A 296 17.29 -9.29 -14.28
N THR A 297 17.38 -8.06 -14.78
CA THR A 297 18.54 -7.19 -14.53
C THR A 297 18.45 -6.57 -13.14
N LEU A 298 19.48 -6.81 -12.31
CA LEU A 298 19.55 -6.28 -10.95
C LEU A 298 20.24 -4.92 -10.81
N SER A 299 21.00 -4.51 -11.82
CA SER A 299 21.83 -3.30 -11.76
C SER A 299 21.05 -2.05 -11.30
N PRO A 300 19.80 -1.78 -11.74
CA PRO A 300 19.04 -0.64 -11.24
C PRO A 300 18.84 -0.66 -9.72
N ILE A 301 18.52 -1.82 -9.15
CA ILE A 301 18.33 -1.98 -7.70
C ILE A 301 19.65 -1.87 -6.96
N GLN A 302 20.71 -2.49 -7.46
CA GLN A 302 22.04 -2.40 -6.88
C GLN A 302 22.52 -0.95 -6.85
N ASN A 303 22.36 -0.23 -7.97
CA ASN A 303 22.70 1.18 -8.08
C ASN A 303 21.87 2.04 -7.12
N ALA A 304 20.57 1.77 -6.96
CA ALA A 304 19.73 2.48 -6.00
C ALA A 304 20.19 2.26 -4.55
N VAL A 305 20.57 1.03 -4.20
CA VAL A 305 21.13 0.72 -2.88
C VAL A 305 22.44 1.48 -2.67
N GLU A 306 23.39 1.43 -3.60
CA GLU A 306 24.66 2.16 -3.45
C GLU A 306 24.45 3.69 -3.46
N ALA A 307 23.52 4.19 -4.28
CA ALA A 307 23.15 5.61 -4.29
C ALA A 307 22.55 6.05 -2.95
N HIS A 308 21.75 5.20 -2.30
CA HIS A 308 21.22 5.47 -0.96
C HIS A 308 22.36 5.70 0.05
N PHE A 309 23.38 4.86 0.08
CA PHE A 309 24.53 5.06 0.98
C PHE A 309 25.38 6.27 0.58
N LYS A 310 25.67 6.43 -0.71
CA LYS A 310 26.49 7.55 -1.22
C LYS A 310 25.85 8.92 -0.94
N SER A 311 24.53 9.01 -1.08
CA SER A 311 23.76 10.24 -0.84
C SER A 311 23.32 10.42 0.60
N ARG A 312 23.70 9.51 1.51
CA ARG A 312 23.21 9.49 2.90
C ARG A 312 21.68 9.50 2.99
N GLY A 313 21.01 8.76 2.11
CA GLY A 313 19.58 8.56 2.09
C GLY A 313 18.75 9.76 1.60
N ALA A 314 19.30 10.59 0.71
CA ALA A 314 18.61 11.78 0.21
C ALA A 314 17.20 11.50 -0.39
N GLU A 315 17.05 10.42 -1.15
CA GLU A 315 15.74 10.04 -1.73
C GLU A 315 14.71 9.68 -0.65
N VAL A 316 15.13 8.98 0.41
CA VAL A 316 14.27 8.66 1.56
C VAL A 316 13.91 9.92 2.33
N ALA A 317 14.88 10.82 2.55
CA ALA A 317 14.63 12.11 3.19
C ALA A 317 13.60 12.94 2.42
N HIS A 318 13.74 13.00 1.09
CA HIS A 318 12.78 13.67 0.21
C HIS A 318 11.39 13.02 0.30
N SER A 319 11.31 11.69 0.23
CA SER A 319 10.03 10.98 0.34
C SER A 319 9.32 11.24 1.66
N VAL A 320 10.07 11.28 2.76
CA VAL A 320 9.56 11.62 4.10
C VAL A 320 9.04 13.06 4.16
N GLU A 321 9.75 14.01 3.55
CA GLU A 321 9.29 15.40 3.51
C GLU A 321 8.03 15.53 2.67
N THR A 322 7.96 14.89 1.50
CA THR A 322 6.76 14.83 0.66
C THR A 322 5.56 14.30 1.43
N MET A 323 5.73 13.27 2.28
CA MET A 323 4.65 12.79 3.16
C MET A 323 4.20 13.88 4.14
N ARG A 324 5.12 14.63 4.75
CA ARG A 324 4.78 15.72 5.68
C ARG A 324 4.07 16.87 4.98
N GLU A 325 4.61 17.34 3.85
CA GLU A 325 4.03 18.42 3.04
C GLU A 325 2.66 18.07 2.46
N THR A 326 2.37 16.78 2.25
CA THR A 326 1.06 16.31 1.78
C THR A 326 0.03 16.22 2.90
N TYR A 327 0.45 16.13 4.17
CA TYR A 327 -0.47 15.96 5.30
C TYR A 327 -1.54 17.04 5.43
N PRO A 328 -1.27 18.34 5.22
CA PRO A 328 -2.31 19.37 5.18
C PRO A 328 -3.41 19.10 4.14
N THR A 329 -3.06 18.51 2.99
CA THR A 329 -4.05 18.09 1.98
C THR A 329 -4.92 16.96 2.49
N MET A 330 -4.36 16.00 3.23
CA MET A 330 -5.13 14.97 3.94
C MET A 330 -6.07 15.59 4.99
N GLN A 331 -5.59 16.57 5.77
CA GLN A 331 -6.42 17.25 6.76
C GLN A 331 -7.58 18.03 6.11
N ARG A 332 -7.33 18.70 4.98
CA ARG A 332 -8.36 19.36 4.18
C ARG A 332 -9.43 18.38 3.68
N PHE A 333 -9.02 17.20 3.19
CA PHE A 333 -9.96 16.15 2.79
C PHE A 333 -10.82 15.68 3.99
N LEU A 334 -10.19 15.42 5.14
CA LEU A 334 -10.92 14.95 6.32
C LEU A 334 -11.93 16.00 6.85
N ALA A 335 -11.65 17.28 6.64
CA ALA A 335 -12.54 18.37 7.04
C ALA A 335 -13.84 18.45 6.21
N THR A 336 -13.90 17.78 5.06
CA THR A 336 -15.13 17.73 4.23
C THR A 336 -16.05 16.56 4.59
N LEU A 337 -15.64 15.69 5.52
CA LEU A 337 -16.42 14.54 5.97
C LEU A 337 -17.51 14.95 6.95
#